data_AF-A0A377M283-F1
#
_entry.id   AF-A0A377M283-F1
#
_cell.length_a   1.000
_cell.length_b   1.000
_cell.length_c   1.000
_cell.angle_alpha   90.00
_cell.angle_beta   90.00
_cell.angle_gamma   90.00
#
_symmetry.space_group_name_H-M   'P 1'
#
loop_
_entity.id
_entity.type
_entity.pdbx_description
1 polymer ?
#
loop_
_entity_poly.entity_id
_entity_poly.type
_entity_poly.pdbx_seq_one_letter_code
_entity_poly.pdbx_strand_id
1 'polypeptide(L)' 'MATTHSIGMNGVALDNSALSWNIQQGYGTDGVGYTGTLNGDYKGTYGEVTAGYGYDKHSERLSYGLQGGGSSRMLMA' A
#
# COMPACT_ATOMS: atom_id res chain seq x y z
N MET A 1 -0.96 -18.72 21.01
CA MET A 1 -0.19 -18.37 19.79
C MET A 1 -1.11 -17.50 18.95
N ALA A 2 -0.87 -16.20 18.86
CA ALA A 2 -1.66 -15.34 17.98
C ALA A 2 -1.32 -15.72 16.53
N THR A 3 -2.33 -16.09 15.77
CA THR A 3 -2.20 -16.40 14.34
C THR A 3 -2.77 -15.23 13.57
N THR A 4 -1.92 -14.57 12.78
CA THR A 4 -2.33 -13.49 11.89
C THR A 4 -2.62 -14.08 10.52
N HIS A 5 -3.87 -13.94 10.06
CA HIS A 5 -4.30 -14.36 8.73
C HIS A 5 -4.45 -13.12 7.86
N SER A 6 -3.65 -13.02 6.80
CA SER A 6 -3.72 -11.88 5.88
C SER A 6 -4.27 -12.33 4.54
N ILE A 7 -5.28 -11.61 4.05
CA ILE A 7 -5.86 -11.80 2.73
C ILE A 7 -5.54 -10.56 1.91
N GLY A 8 -4.99 -10.74 0.71
CA GLY A 8 -4.68 -9.64 -0.18
C GLY A 8 -5.16 -9.91 -1.60
N MET A 9 -5.62 -8.85 -2.26
CA MET A 9 -5.93 -8.83 -3.69
C MET A 9 -5.03 -7.80 -4.36
N ASN A 10 -4.46 -8.16 -5.50
CA ASN A 10 -3.68 -7.26 -6.33
C ASN A 10 -4.15 -7.37 -7.78
N GLY A 11 -4.06 -6.27 -8.50
CA GLY A 11 -4.47 -6.17 -9.89
C GLY A 11 -3.66 -5.10 -10.61
N VAL A 12 -3.60 -5.23 -11.94
CA VAL A 12 -2.96 -4.25 -12.81
C VAL A 12 -4.02 -3.73 -13.77
N ALA A 13 -4.17 -2.42 -13.82
CA ALA A 13 -5.00 -1.67 -14.73
C ALA A 13 -4.11 -1.03 -15.82
N LEU A 14 -4.76 -0.66 -16.94
CA LEU A 14 -4.17 -0.28 -18.23
C LEU A 14 -3.61 -1.44 -19.05
N ASP A 15 -3.77 -1.34 -20.37
CA ASP A 15 -3.22 -2.26 -21.39
C ASP A 15 -1.70 -2.42 -21.26
N ASN A 16 -1.01 -1.37 -20.82
CA ASN A 16 0.43 -1.37 -20.60
C ASN A 16 0.86 -1.85 -19.20
N SER A 17 -0.07 -2.35 -18.38
CA SER A 17 0.21 -2.69 -16.96
C SER A 17 0.82 -1.51 -16.19
N ALA A 18 0.40 -0.30 -16.56
CA ALA A 18 0.97 0.95 -16.09
C ALA A 18 0.34 1.43 -14.77
N LEU A 19 -0.72 0.79 -14.27
CA LEU A 19 -1.32 1.12 -12.98
C LEU A 19 -1.52 -0.14 -12.16
N SER A 20 -0.67 -0.42 -11.17
CA SER A 20 -0.92 -1.52 -10.25
C SER A 20 -1.62 -1.02 -8.99
N TRP A 21 -2.47 -1.87 -8.43
CA TRP A 21 -3.15 -1.59 -7.18
C TRP A 21 -3.20 -2.86 -6.34
N ASN A 22 -3.03 -2.71 -5.05
CA ASN A 22 -3.11 -3.82 -4.11
C ASN A 22 -3.85 -3.41 -2.85
N ILE A 23 -4.68 -4.31 -2.37
CA ILE A 23 -5.38 -4.17 -1.11
C ILE A 23 -5.06 -5.40 -0.28
N GLN A 24 -4.64 -5.20 0.95
CA GLN A 24 -4.33 -6.28 1.88
C GLN A 24 -5.03 -6.01 3.21
N GLN A 25 -5.84 -6.98 3.62
CA GLN A 25 -6.58 -6.97 4.86
C GLN A 25 -6.04 -8.09 5.77
N GLY A 26 -5.42 -7.71 6.88
CA GLY A 26 -4.93 -8.60 7.91
C GLY A 26 -5.95 -8.75 9.04
N TYR A 27 -6.19 -9.99 9.47
CA TYR A 27 -7.01 -10.31 10.65
C TYR A 27 -6.19 -11.14 11.64
N GLY A 28 -5.88 -10.55 12.80
CA GLY A 28 -5.19 -11.25 13.89
C GLY A 28 -6.15 -11.71 14.98
N THR A 29 -6.18 -13.02 15.25
CA THR A 29 -6.91 -13.60 16.40
C THR A 29 -6.18 -13.25 17.69
N ASP A 30 -6.91 -12.96 18.79
CA ASP A 30 -6.43 -12.46 20.10
C ASP A 30 -6.12 -10.95 20.18
N GLY A 31 -7.05 -10.10 19.74
CA GLY A 31 -7.00 -8.66 20.07
C GLY A 31 -5.97 -7.84 19.29
N VAL A 32 -5.14 -8.49 18.46
CA VAL A 32 -4.10 -7.89 17.60
C VAL A 32 -4.68 -6.88 16.59
N GLY A 33 -5.94 -7.07 16.19
CA GLY A 33 -6.69 -6.09 15.40
C GLY A 33 -6.77 -6.40 13.91
N TYR A 34 -7.63 -5.64 13.26
CA TYR A 34 -7.77 -5.63 11.81
C TYR A 34 -6.85 -4.55 11.25
N THR A 35 -6.07 -4.93 10.24
CA THR A 35 -5.17 -4.03 9.53
C THR A 35 -5.59 -4.00 8.07
N GLY A 36 -5.64 -2.81 7.49
CA GLY A 36 -6.08 -2.61 6.13
C GLY A 36 -5.09 -1.71 5.41
N THR A 37 -4.45 -2.22 4.37
CA THR A 37 -3.54 -1.45 3.54
C THR A 37 -4.01 -1.44 2.11
N LEU A 38 -4.01 -0.26 1.50
CA LEU A 38 -4.35 -0.02 0.12
C LEU A 38 -3.19 0.73 -0.51
N ASN A 39 -2.64 0.20 -1.60
CA ASN A 39 -1.56 0.85 -2.32
C ASN A 39 -1.92 0.88 -3.81
N GLY A 40 -1.50 1.94 -4.48
CA GLY A 40 -1.62 2.15 -5.91
C GLY A 40 -0.32 2.73 -6.44
N ASP A 41 0.20 2.12 -7.49
CA ASP A 41 1.38 2.57 -8.22
C ASP A 41 1.02 2.80 -9.69
N TYR A 42 1.50 3.91 -10.24
CA TYR A 42 1.32 4.30 -11.61
C TYR A 42 2.68 4.50 -12.26
N LYS A 43 3.01 3.64 -13.22
CA LYS A 43 4.26 3.61 -13.97
C LYS A 43 4.06 4.25 -15.34
N GLY A 44 4.52 5.49 -15.48
CA GLY A 44 4.64 6.16 -16.78
C GLY A 44 5.97 5.87 -17.45
N THR A 45 6.08 6.22 -18.74
CA THR A 45 7.30 6.05 -19.54
C THR A 45 8.50 6.83 -18.99
N TYR A 46 8.25 7.92 -18.25
CA TYR A 46 9.28 8.85 -17.74
C TYR A 46 9.38 8.89 -16.22
N GLY A 47 8.57 8.11 -15.49
CA GLY A 47 8.57 8.13 -14.03
C GLY A 47 7.44 7.30 -13.41
N GLU A 48 7.55 7.04 -12.12
CA GLU A 48 6.57 6.26 -11.36
C GLU A 48 5.98 7.11 -10.23
N VAL A 49 4.70 6.95 -9.97
CA VAL A 49 3.98 7.59 -8.89
C VAL A 49 3.38 6.51 -8.03
N THR A 50 3.53 6.61 -6.72
CA THR A 50 3.03 5.65 -5.75
C THR A 50 2.22 6.37 -4.69
N ALA A 51 1.10 5.79 -4.31
CA ALA A 51 0.25 6.26 -3.24
C ALA A 51 -0.19 5.05 -2.42
N GLY A 52 -0.18 5.19 -1.11
CA GLY A 52 -0.54 4.13 -0.18
C GLY A 52 -1.25 4.71 1.02
N TYR A 53 -2.23 3.98 1.53
CA TYR A 53 -2.91 4.28 2.77
C TYR A 53 -3.04 2.98 3.54
N GLY A 54 -2.45 2.96 4.73
CA GLY A 54 -2.57 1.87 5.68
C GLY A 54 -3.23 2.36 6.94
N TYR A 55 -4.12 1.56 7.51
CA TYR A 55 -4.58 1.78 8.86
C TYR A 55 -4.45 0.46 9.64
N ASP A 56 -4.01 0.60 10.88
CA ASP A 56 -3.86 -0.46 11.85
C ASP A 56 -4.63 -0.06 13.11
N LYS A 57 -4.86 -1.00 14.03
CA LYS A 57 -5.64 -0.78 15.26
C LYS A 57 -5.18 0.39 16.14
N HIS A 58 -3.97 0.89 15.92
CA HIS A 58 -3.33 1.93 16.74
C HIS A 58 -2.85 3.14 15.93
N SER A 59 -2.79 3.06 14.60
CA SER A 59 -2.14 4.11 13.79
C SER A 59 -2.64 4.09 12.36
N GLU A 60 -2.77 5.27 11.78
CA GLU A 60 -3.12 5.48 10.38
C GLU A 60 -1.91 6.09 9.68
N ARG A 61 -1.55 5.53 8.53
CA ARG A 61 -0.38 5.93 7.76
C ARG A 61 -0.75 6.17 6.31
N LEU A 62 -0.73 7.43 5.93
CA LEU A 62 -0.78 7.83 4.53
C LEU A 62 0.65 7.93 3.99
N SER A 63 0.89 7.40 2.80
CA SER A 63 2.17 7.41 2.12
C SER A 63 1.97 7.80 0.66
N TYR A 64 2.83 8.64 0.15
CA TYR A 64 2.81 9.07 -1.25
C TYR A 64 4.24 9.33 -1.67
N GLY A 65 4.60 8.86 -2.87
CA GLY A 65 5.96 8.87 -3.36
C GLY A 65 5.97 9.03 -4.86
N LEU A 66 6.81 9.93 -5.35
CA LEU A 66 7.07 10.12 -6.77
C LEU A 66 8.50 9.64 -6.99
N GLN A 67 8.69 8.65 -7.87
CA GLN A 67 10.00 8.13 -8.21
C GLN A 67 10.38 8.58 -9.62
N GLY A 68 11.25 9.58 -9.66
CA GLY A 68 11.90 10.08 -10.87
C GLY A 68 13.19 10.80 -10.47
N GLY A 69 14.35 10.15 -10.67
CA GLY A 69 15.69 10.74 -10.59
C GLY A 69 16.19 11.35 -9.27
N GLY A 70 15.34 11.63 -8.28
CA GLY A 70 15.72 12.33 -7.05
C GLY A 70 15.07 11.71 -5.83
N SER A 71 15.89 11.11 -4.98
CA SER A 71 15.50 10.56 -3.67
C SER A 71 14.77 11.62 -2.85
N SER A 72 13.47 11.46 -2.61
CA SER A 72 12.71 12.32 -1.69
C SER A 72 11.71 11.47 -0.92
N ARG A 73 12.13 11.04 0.27
CA ARG A 73 11.31 10.28 1.22
C ARG A 73 10.75 11.29 2.21
N MET A 74 9.49 11.68 2.08
CA MET A 74 8.82 12.50 3.09
C MET A 74 7.75 11.63 3.76
N LEU A 75 8.07 11.09 4.94
CA LEU A 75 7.10 10.47 5.84
C LEU A 75 6.45 11.61 6.63
N MET A 76 5.15 11.82 6.46
CA MET A 76 4.38 12.57 7.45
C MET A 76 3.96 11.55 8.53
N ALA A 77 4.39 11.79 9.77
CA ALA A 77 4.07 10.98 10.95
C ALA A 77 2.74 11.41 11.56
#